data_AF-A0A502FQS3-F1
#
_entry.id   AF-A0A502FQS3-F1
#
_cell.length_a   1.000
_cell.length_b   1.000
_cell.length_c   1.000
_cell.angle_alpha   90.00
_cell.angle_beta   90.00
_cell.angle_gamma   90.00
#
_symmetry.space_group_name_H-M   'P 1'
#
loop_
_entity.id
_entity.type
_entity.pdbx_description
1 polymer ?
#
loop_
_entity_poly.entity_id
_entity_poly.type
_entity_poly.pdbx_seq_one_letter_code
_entity_poly.pdbx_strand_id
1 'polypeptide(L)'
;MMLAARYMLTERDSRSALLDPVACFHIGKGARIDRCSWLGDTSARGMARYDGRMLNYAYDLPALEKKRDAYARQRSVAAAPAVRALLAAGSVLGRVSG
;
A
#
# COMPACT_ATOMS: atom_id res chain seq x y z
N MET A 1 -9.10 -6.96 -4.12
CA MET A 1 -7.93 -6.05 -4.10
C MET A 1 -8.15 -4.79 -3.26
N MET A 2 -9.35 -4.22 -3.22
CA MET A 2 -9.66 -3.05 -2.40
C MET A 2 -9.27 -3.17 -0.92
N LEU A 3 -9.57 -4.29 -0.25
CA LEU A 3 -9.19 -4.51 1.15
C LEU A 3 -7.67 -4.50 1.37
N ALA A 4 -6.91 -5.10 0.44
CA ALA A 4 -5.45 -5.07 0.49
C ALA A 4 -4.92 -3.64 0.31
N ALA A 5 -5.45 -2.89 -0.68
CA ALA A 5 -5.10 -1.49 -0.88
C ALA A 5 -5.43 -0.64 0.36
N ARG A 6 -6.58 -0.87 1.00
CA ARG A 6 -6.98 -0.19 2.24
C ARG A 6 -5.99 -0.50 3.37
N TYR A 7 -5.74 -1.78 3.61
CA TYR A 7 -4.79 -2.24 4.62
C TYR A 7 -3.40 -1.58 4.44
N MET A 8 -2.91 -1.53 3.21
CA MET A 8 -1.56 -1.02 2.89
C MET A 8 -1.46 0.51 2.82
N LEU A 9 -2.56 1.22 2.58
CA LEU A 9 -2.56 2.68 2.40
C LEU A 9 -3.11 3.44 3.60
N THR A 10 -4.09 2.90 4.32
CA THR A 10 -4.90 3.65 5.30
C THR A 10 -4.88 3.07 6.69
N GLU A 11 -4.75 1.75 6.86
CA GLU A 11 -4.74 1.15 8.19
C GLU A 11 -3.43 1.47 8.91
N ARG A 12 -3.52 1.76 10.22
CA ARG A 12 -2.41 2.23 11.06
C ARG A 12 -2.40 1.55 12.43
N ASP A 13 -1.23 1.44 13.03
CA ASP A 13 -1.07 1.02 14.43
C ASP A 13 -1.35 2.16 15.43
N SER A 14 -1.20 1.89 16.73
CA SER A 14 -1.38 2.88 17.80
C SER A 14 -0.37 4.04 17.77
N ARG A 15 0.72 3.91 16.99
CA ARG A 15 1.75 4.93 16.76
C ARG A 15 1.60 5.64 15.41
N SER A 16 0.46 5.44 14.74
CA SER A 16 0.15 5.98 13.42
C SER A 16 1.08 5.49 12.29
N ALA A 17 1.78 4.37 12.47
CA ALA A 17 2.59 3.73 11.43
C ALA A 17 1.76 2.73 10.62
N LEU A 18 2.20 2.41 9.40
CA LEU A 18 1.58 1.34 8.60
C LEU A 18 1.64 0.00 9.33
N LEU A 19 0.52 -0.74 9.30
CA LEU A 19 0.42 -2.07 9.93
C LEU A 19 1.31 -3.11 9.26
N ASP A 20 1.49 -3.02 7.94
CA ASP A 20 2.40 -3.91 7.22
C ASP A 20 3.85 -3.47 7.45
N PRO A 21 4.70 -4.29 8.11
CA PRO A 21 6.06 -3.89 8.45
C PRO A 21 6.95 -3.71 7.22
N VAL A 22 6.69 -4.46 6.14
CA VAL A 22 7.42 -4.35 4.87
C VAL A 22 7.08 -3.03 4.18
N ALA A 23 5.81 -2.67 4.09
CA ALA A 23 5.36 -1.38 3.59
C ALA A 23 5.90 -0.23 4.44
N CYS A 24 5.82 -0.35 5.76
CA CYS A 24 6.35 0.66 6.68
C CYS A 24 7.85 0.91 6.43
N PHE A 25 8.64 -0.16 6.23
CA PHE A 25 10.05 -0.06 5.91
C PHE A 25 10.32 0.62 4.55
N HIS A 26 9.66 0.19 3.48
CA HIS A 26 9.87 0.75 2.14
C HIS A 26 9.41 2.21 2.05
N ILE A 27 8.22 2.52 2.58
CA ILE A 27 7.67 3.88 2.59
C ILE A 27 8.50 4.78 3.51
N GLY A 28 8.96 4.27 4.65
CA GLY A 28 9.90 4.97 5.53
C GLY A 28 11.25 5.31 4.87
N LYS A 29 11.63 4.58 3.82
CA LYS A 29 12.80 4.87 2.97
C LYS A 29 12.50 5.76 1.77
N GLY A 30 11.27 6.24 1.61
CA GLY A 30 10.87 7.12 0.52
C GLY A 30 10.41 6.40 -0.76
N ALA A 31 10.10 5.11 -0.69
CA ALA A 31 9.45 4.42 -1.80
C ALA A 31 8.01 4.91 -2.03
N ARG A 32 7.45 4.61 -3.20
CA ARG A 32 5.99 4.59 -3.41
C ARG A 32 5.51 3.17 -3.61
N ILE A 33 4.24 2.91 -3.26
CA ILE A 33 3.54 1.70 -3.73
C ILE A 33 3.22 1.91 -5.21
N ASP A 34 3.84 1.12 -6.08
CA ASP A 34 3.72 1.28 -7.53
C ASP A 34 2.61 0.40 -8.12
N ARG A 35 2.52 -0.85 -7.63
CA ARG A 35 1.52 -1.81 -8.09
C ARG A 35 1.14 -2.78 -6.97
N CYS A 36 -0.12 -3.23 -7.01
CA CYS A 36 -0.62 -4.36 -6.24
C CYS A 36 -1.06 -5.45 -7.22
N SER A 37 -0.42 -6.61 -7.18
CA SER A 37 -0.68 -7.74 -8.08
C SER A 37 -1.39 -8.86 -7.34
N TRP A 38 -2.47 -9.39 -7.93
CA TRP A 38 -3.05 -10.67 -7.55
C TRP A 38 -2.26 -11.79 -8.21
N LEU A 39 -2.02 -12.89 -7.49
CA LEU A 39 -1.13 -13.98 -7.93
C LEU A 39 0.26 -13.47 -8.38
N GLY A 40 0.76 -12.43 -7.71
CA GLY A 40 2.12 -11.91 -7.93
C GLY A 40 3.20 -12.79 -7.29
N ASP A 41 2.85 -13.55 -6.26
CA ASP A 41 3.70 -14.58 -5.66
C ASP A 41 2.91 -15.88 -5.50
N THR A 42 3.00 -16.77 -6.49
CA THR A 42 2.30 -18.07 -6.49
C THR A 42 3.08 -19.18 -5.79
N SER A 43 4.19 -18.86 -5.13
CA SER A 43 4.89 -19.84 -4.29
C SER A 43 3.97 -20.34 -3.17
N ALA A 44 4.20 -21.55 -2.68
CA ALA A 44 3.43 -22.11 -1.57
C ALA A 44 3.38 -21.16 -0.36
N ARG A 45 4.48 -20.44 -0.10
CA ARG A 45 4.57 -19.43 0.96
C ARG A 45 3.75 -18.17 0.65
N GLY A 46 3.83 -17.66 -0.58
CA GLY A 46 3.08 -16.47 -1.01
C GLY A 46 1.57 -16.70 -0.95
N MET A 47 1.13 -17.87 -1.41
CA MET A 47 -0.26 -18.30 -1.32
C MET A 47 -0.72 -18.46 0.14
N ALA A 48 0.06 -19.12 1.00
CA ALA A 48 -0.33 -19.37 2.39
C ALA A 48 -0.39 -18.11 3.27
N ARG A 49 0.40 -17.07 2.98
CA ARG A 49 0.50 -15.87 3.84
C ARG A 49 -0.30 -14.68 3.34
N TYR A 50 -0.40 -14.52 2.02
CA TYR A 50 -0.93 -13.31 1.41
C TYR A 50 -1.93 -13.60 0.28
N ASP A 51 -2.41 -14.84 0.16
CA ASP A 51 -3.24 -15.30 -0.97
C ASP A 51 -2.58 -15.03 -2.34
N GLY A 52 -1.24 -15.07 -2.38
CA GLY A 52 -0.43 -14.76 -3.56
C GLY A 52 -0.42 -13.28 -3.96
N ARG A 53 -0.88 -12.38 -3.09
CA ARG A 53 -0.78 -10.93 -3.30
C ARG A 53 0.66 -10.48 -3.17
N MET A 54 1.09 -9.61 -4.08
CA MET A 54 2.41 -8.98 -4.04
C MET A 54 2.31 -7.48 -4.30
N LEU A 55 3.09 -6.71 -3.55
CA LEU A 55 3.28 -5.29 -3.79
C LEU A 55 4.62 -5.02 -4.46
N ASN A 56 4.62 -4.09 -5.39
CA ASN A 56 5.82 -3.53 -5.96
C ASN A 56 6.06 -2.13 -5.40
N TYR A 57 7.29 -1.90 -4.91
CA TYR A 57 7.73 -0.61 -4.41
C TYR A 57 8.69 0.03 -5.41
N ALA A 58 8.39 1.26 -5.84
CA ALA A 58 9.27 2.01 -6.73
C ALA A 58 10.01 3.10 -5.95
N TYR A 59 11.33 3.14 -6.13
CA TYR A 59 12.17 4.25 -5.68
C TYR A 59 12.41 5.19 -6.84
N ASP A 60 12.10 6.45 -6.61
CA ASP A 60 12.35 7.53 -7.55
C ASP A 60 13.22 8.52 -6.81
N LEU A 61 14.52 8.48 -7.14
CA LEU A 61 15.62 9.13 -6.40
C LEU A 61 15.39 10.64 -6.25
N PRO A 62 14.99 11.39 -7.30
CA PRO A 62 14.66 12.82 -7.17
C PRO A 62 13.61 13.14 -6.11
N ALA A 63 12.66 12.25 -5.86
CA ALA A 63 11.57 12.47 -4.90
C ALA A 63 11.72 11.66 -3.60
N LEU A 64 12.83 10.94 -3.41
CA LEU A 64 13.04 10.02 -2.31
C LEU A 64 12.97 10.74 -0.95
N GLU A 65 13.71 11.83 -0.80
CA GLU A 65 13.74 12.60 0.45
C GLU A 65 12.38 13.24 0.74
N LYS A 66 11.75 13.84 -0.27
CA LYS A 66 10.41 14.41 -0.15
C LYS A 66 9.38 13.37 0.33
N LYS A 67 9.42 12.15 -0.22
CA LYS A 67 8.50 11.06 0.17
C LYS A 67 8.81 10.57 1.58
N ARG A 68 10.08 10.39 1.93
CA ARG A 68 10.52 10.01 3.28
C ARG A 68 10.02 11.03 4.31
N ASP A 69 10.22 12.32 4.04
CA ASP A 69 9.83 13.39 4.95
C ASP A 69 8.30 13.49 5.08
N ALA A 70 7.57 13.33 3.98
CA ALA A 70 6.11 13.29 3.99
C ALA A 70 5.58 12.14 4.86
N TYR A 71 6.20 10.95 4.81
CA TYR A 71 5.81 9.86 5.69
C TYR A 71 6.24 10.12 7.15
N ALA A 72 7.44 10.62 7.39
CA ALA A 72 7.95 10.87 8.74
C ALA A 72 7.12 11.93 9.48
N ARG A 73 6.71 13.00 8.79
CA ARG A 73 6.00 14.14 9.40
C ARG A 73 4.48 14.00 9.37
N GLN A 74 3.95 13.43 8.29
CA GLN A 74 2.50 13.47 8.01
C GLN A 74 1.88 12.08 7.83
N ARG A 75 2.68 11.01 7.96
CA ARG A 75 2.25 9.62 7.68
C ARG A 75 1.63 9.46 6.28
N SER A 76 2.04 10.32 5.36
CA SER A 76 1.57 10.35 3.98
C SER A 76 2.25 9.25 3.18
N VAL A 77 1.43 8.42 2.52
CA VAL A 77 1.91 7.28 1.73
C VAL A 77 1.88 7.64 0.25
N ALA A 78 3.05 7.61 -0.39
CA ALA A 78 3.15 7.74 -1.84
C ALA A 78 2.64 6.46 -2.50
N ALA A 79 1.72 6.60 -3.45
CA ALA A 79 1.15 5.47 -4.17
C ALA A 79 0.78 5.88 -5.61
N ALA A 80 0.92 4.96 -6.56
CA ALA A 80 0.53 5.17 -7.94
C ALA A 80 -0.99 5.42 -8.07
N PRO A 81 -1.43 6.20 -9.06
CA PRO A 81 -2.86 6.50 -9.26
C PRO A 81 -3.74 5.24 -9.34
N ALA A 82 -3.27 4.20 -10.05
CA ALA A 82 -3.99 2.93 -10.16
C ALA A 82 -4.18 2.23 -8.80
N VAL A 83 -3.20 2.30 -7.91
CA VAL A 83 -3.28 1.75 -6.56
C VAL A 83 -4.27 2.54 -5.70
N ARG A 84 -4.30 3.88 -5.83
CA ARG A 84 -5.29 4.74 -5.17
C ARG A 84 -6.71 4.49 -5.70
N ALA A 85 -6.87 4.23 -6.99
CA ALA A 85 -8.16 3.92 -7.60
C ALA A 85 -8.82 2.66 -7.04
N LEU A 86 -8.02 1.68 -6.56
CA LEU A 86 -8.55 0.48 -5.88
C LEU A 86 -9.30 0.81 -4.59
N LEU A 87 -9.01 1.94 -3.93
CA LEU A 87 -9.78 2.42 -2.78
C LEU A 87 -11.12 3.02 -3.21
N ALA A 88 -11.11 3.80 -4.30
CA ALA A 88 -12.30 4.48 -4.81
C ALA A 88 -13.35 3.48 -5.32
N ALA A 89 -12.92 2.43 -6.03
CA ALA A 89 -13.81 1.39 -6.55
C ALA A 89 -14.63 0.67 -5.46
N GLY A 90 -14.11 0.59 -4.23
CA GLY A 90 -14.84 0.02 -3.09
C GLY A 90 -15.94 0.90 -2.52
N SER A 91 -15.77 2.22 -2.62
CA SER A 91 -16.74 3.21 -2.11
C SER A 91 -18.04 3.30 -2.91
N VAL A 92 -18.03 2.75 -4.14
CA VAL A 92 -19.20 2.66 -5.01
C VAL A 92 -20.05 1.43 -4.65
N LEU A 93 -19.41 0.28 -4.40
CA LEU A 93 -20.12 -0.95 -4.03
C LEU A 93 -20.78 -0.88 -2.64
N GLY A 94 -20.22 -0.12 -1.70
CA GLY A 94 -20.83 0.08 -0.37
C GLY A 94 -22.06 1.00 -0.32
N ARG A 95 -22.38 1.70 -1.43
CA ARG A 95 -23.53 2.63 -1.50
C ARG A 95 -24.77 2.03 -2.17
N VAL A 96 -24.69 0.83 -2.73
CA VAL A 96 -25.80 0.17 -3.44
C VAL A 96 -26.53 -0.85 -2.55
N SER A 97 -26.26 -0.85 -1.24
CA SER A 97 -26.89 -1.75 -0.27
C SER A 97 -27.56 -1.02 0.90
N GLY A 98 -28.01 0.22 0.67
CA GLY A 98 -28.80 1.02 1.62
C GLY A 98 -30.19 1.30 1.10
#